data_AF-A0A368I583-F1
#
_entry.id   AF-A0A368I583-F1
#
_cell.length_a   1.000
_cell.length_b   1.000
_cell.length_c   1.000
_cell.angle_alpha   90.00
_cell.angle_beta   90.00
_cell.angle_gamma   90.00
#
_symmetry.space_group_name_H-M   'P 1'
#
loop_
_entity.id
_entity.type
_entity.pdbx_description
1 polymer ?
#
loop_
_entity_poly.entity_id
_entity_poly.type
_entity_poly.pdbx_seq_one_letter_code
_entity_poly.pdbx_strand_id
1 'polypeptide(L)' 'EPQKAGIASFCPYNIGPGKCFPSTFYKRINAGDRRGACEAIRWWIKDGGRDCRIRSNNCYGQVSRRDQESALACWGIDR' A
#
# COMPACT_ATOMS: atom_id res chain seq x y z
N GLU A 1 -4.51 -3.25 16.58
CA GLU A 1 -3.49 -2.24 16.17
C GLU A 1 -3.67 -1.85 14.71
N PRO A 2 -4.11 -0.61 14.40
CA PRO A 2 -4.44 -0.18 13.03
C PRO A 2 -3.30 -0.38 12.03
N GLN A 3 -2.07 -0.10 12.46
CA GLN A 3 -0.89 -0.21 11.60
C GLN A 3 -0.65 -1.64 11.13
N LYS A 4 -0.77 -2.64 12.03
CA LYS A 4 -0.66 -4.05 11.66
C LYS A 4 -1.73 -4.44 10.64
N ALA A 5 -2.96 -3.93 10.79
CA ALA A 5 -4.05 -4.20 9.85
C ALA A 5 -3.78 -3.63 8.45
N GLY A 6 -3.30 -2.38 8.36
CA GLY A 6 -2.93 -1.77 7.07
C GLY A 6 -1.82 -2.54 6.36
N ILE A 7 -0.76 -2.90 7.10
CA ILE A 7 0.36 -3.69 6.60
C ILE A 7 -0.11 -5.09 6.13
N ALA A 8 -0.91 -5.79 6.93
CA ALA A 8 -1.40 -7.12 6.62
C ALA A 8 -2.35 -7.15 5.42
N SER A 9 -3.25 -6.17 5.31
CA SER A 9 -4.14 -6.06 4.15
C SER A 9 -3.35 -5.84 2.86
N PHE A 10 -2.38 -4.93 2.88
CA PHE A 10 -1.60 -4.57 1.70
C PHE A 10 -0.65 -5.70 1.26
N CYS A 11 0.28 -6.10 2.13
CA CYS A 11 1.47 -6.87 1.77
C CYS A 11 1.21 -8.38 1.65
N PRO A 12 0.89 -9.12 2.74
CA PRO A 12 0.69 -10.56 2.65
C PRO A 12 -0.66 -10.95 2.01
N TYR A 13 -1.72 -10.15 2.19
CA TYR A 13 -3.06 -10.51 1.70
C TYR A 13 -3.34 -10.07 0.27
N ASN A 14 -3.18 -8.78 -0.07
CA ASN A 14 -3.56 -8.33 -1.41
C ASN A 14 -2.55 -8.64 -2.51
N ILE A 15 -1.32 -8.14 -2.35
CA ILE A 15 -0.30 -8.29 -3.41
C ILE A 15 0.40 -9.64 -3.30
N GLY A 16 0.33 -10.27 -2.13
CA GLY A 16 0.92 -11.56 -1.81
C GLY A 16 2.43 -11.48 -1.53
N PRO A 17 3.01 -12.49 -0.86
CA PRO A 17 4.43 -12.49 -0.47
C PRO A 17 5.39 -12.28 -1.64
N GLY A 18 5.11 -12.89 -2.80
CA GLY A 18 5.97 -12.80 -3.98
C GLY A 18 6.12 -11.37 -4.54
N LYS A 19 5.07 -10.54 -4.41
CA LYS A 19 5.15 -9.11 -4.77
C LYS A 19 5.59 -8.24 -3.60
N CYS A 20 5.25 -8.64 -2.37
CA CYS A 20 5.57 -7.85 -1.20
C CYS A 20 7.06 -7.83 -0.87
N PHE A 21 7.73 -8.97 -0.74
CA PHE A 21 9.12 -9.02 -0.29
C PHE A 21 10.12 -8.20 -1.14
N PRO A 22 10.02 -8.17 -2.48
CA PRO A 22 10.90 -7.31 -3.28
C PRO A 22 10.46 -5.83 -3.30
N SER A 23 9.29 -5.48 -2.77
CA SER A 23 8.70 -4.15 -2.89
C SER A 23 9.47 -3.06 -2.13
N THR A 24 9.38 -1.82 -2.61
CA THR A 24 9.90 -0.64 -1.90
C THR A 24 9.25 -0.48 -0.52
N PHE A 25 7.96 -0.80 -0.38
CA PHE A 25 7.27 -0.82 0.91
C PHE A 25 8.00 -1.72 1.92
N TYR A 26 8.28 -2.97 1.54
CA TYR A 26 8.93 -3.95 2.43
C TYR A 26 10.36 -3.56 2.78
N LYS A 27 11.10 -2.97 1.84
CA LYS A 27 12.44 -2.43 2.11
C LYS A 27 12.40 -1.27 3.11
N ARG A 28 11.52 -0.29 2.90
CA ARG A 28 11.41 0.90 3.76
C ARG A 28 10.93 0.55 5.17
N ILE A 29 9.91 -0.31 5.30
CA ILE A 29 9.38 -0.69 6.63
C ILE A 29 10.42 -1.43 7.48
N ASN A 30 11.25 -2.27 6.87
CA ASN A 30 12.33 -2.99 7.57
C ASN A 30 13.53 -2.08 7.88
N ALA A 31 13.70 -0.98 7.17
CA ALA A 31 14.69 0.06 7.48
C ALA A 31 14.20 1.06 8.55
N GLY A 32 12.99 0.87 9.10
CA GLY A 32 12.38 1.80 10.05
C GLY A 32 11.78 3.06 9.42
N ASP A 33 11.86 3.23 8.10
CA ASP A 33 11.24 4.32 7.36
C ASP A 33 9.73 4.08 7.21
N ARG A 34 8.99 4.35 8.28
CA ARG A 34 7.56 4.05 8.34
C ARG A 34 6.74 5.02 7.50
N ARG A 35 7.07 6.31 7.48
CA ARG A 35 6.39 7.31 6.62
C ARG A 35 6.60 6.97 5.15
N GLY A 36 7.83 6.71 4.72
CA GLY A 36 8.12 6.33 3.35
C GLY A 36 7.53 4.98 2.97
N ALA A 37 7.40 4.02 3.90
CA ALA A 37 6.67 2.79 3.64
C ALA A 37 5.19 3.07 3.32
N CYS A 38 4.50 3.89 4.12
CA CYS A 38 3.10 4.23 3.85
C CYS A 38 2.90 4.95 2.51
N GLU A 39 3.83 5.82 2.14
CA GLU A 39 3.82 6.47 0.82
C GLU A 39 3.91 5.42 -0.29
N ALA A 40 4.82 4.46 -0.16
CA ALA A 40 5.02 3.41 -1.15
C ALA A 40 3.79 2.52 -1.38
N ILE A 41 2.90 2.37 -0.39
CA ILE A 41 1.60 1.67 -0.58
C ILE A 41 0.79 2.33 -1.69
N ARG A 42 0.75 3.67 -1.74
CA ARG A 42 -0.02 4.45 -2.73
C ARG A 42 0.54 4.37 -4.15
N TRP A 43 1.70 3.78 -4.36
CA TRP A 43 2.26 3.58 -5.72
C TRP A 43 1.68 2.34 -6.42
N TRP A 44 1.04 1.44 -5.67
CA TRP A 44 0.45 0.20 -6.19
C TRP A 44 -0.95 0.43 -6.76
N ILE A 45 -1.04 1.36 -7.72
CA ILE A 45 -2.30 1.84 -8.32
C ILE A 45 -2.55 1.32 -9.73
N LYS A 46 -1.66 0.46 -10.25
CA LYS A 46 -1.86 -0.19 -11.54
C LYS A 46 -2.50 -1.55 -11.37
N ASP A 47 -3.46 -1.87 -12.22
CA ASP A 47 -4.08 -3.19 -12.33
C ASP A 47 -4.18 -3.59 -13.80
N GLY A 48 -3.77 -4.82 -14.13
CA GLY A 48 -3.66 -5.27 -15.52
C GLY A 48 -2.82 -4.35 -16.43
N GLY A 49 -1.83 -3.64 -15.87
CA GLY A 49 -1.01 -2.65 -16.58
C GLY A 49 -1.67 -1.28 -16.79
N ARG A 50 -2.94 -1.13 -16.41
CA ARG A 50 -3.71 0.12 -16.53
C ARG A 50 -3.56 0.97 -15.29
N ASP A 51 -3.52 2.29 -15.48
CA ASP A 51 -3.51 3.25 -14.37
C ASP A 51 -4.93 3.42 -13.81
N CYS A 52 -5.15 3.00 -12.56
CA CYS A 52 -6.49 3.05 -11.95
C CYS A 52 -6.91 4.44 -11.46
N ARG A 53 -6.06 5.47 -11.61
CA ARG A 53 -6.47 6.87 -11.43
C ARG A 53 -7.34 7.35 -12.58
N ILE A 54 -7.17 6.78 -13.77
CA ILE A 54 -7.97 7.09 -14.96
C ILE A 54 -9.33 6.40 -14.81
N ARG A 55 -10.41 7.19 -14.72
CA ARG A 55 -11.77 6.67 -14.45
C ARG A 55 -12.28 5.70 -15.51
N SER A 56 -11.94 5.91 -16.78
CA SER A 56 -12.35 5.02 -17.88
C SER A 56 -11.68 3.63 -17.84
N ASN A 57 -10.64 3.42 -17.02
CA ASN A 57 -10.05 2.11 -16.82
C ASN A 57 -10.86 1.21 -15.86
N ASN A 58 -11.91 1.74 -15.22
CA ASN A 58 -12.86 1.00 -14.37
C ASN A 58 -12.25 0.22 -13.20
N CYS A 59 -11.08 0.62 -12.69
CA CYS A 59 -10.38 -0.05 -11.59
C CYS A 59 -10.08 0.85 -10.38
N TYR A 60 -10.81 1.96 -10.21
CA TYR A 60 -10.54 2.95 -9.15
C TYR A 60 -10.57 2.39 -7.71
N GLY A 61 -11.24 1.25 -7.50
CA GLY A 61 -11.20 0.53 -6.22
C GLY A 61 -9.77 0.24 -5.75
N GLN A 62 -8.82 0.05 -6.67
CA GLN A 62 -7.41 -0.12 -6.34
C GLN A 62 -6.84 1.12 -5.63
N VAL A 63 -7.10 2.32 -6.16
CA VAL A 63 -6.66 3.59 -5.54
C VAL A 63 -7.26 3.76 -4.15
N SER A 64 -8.58 3.61 -4.04
CA SER A 64 -9.29 3.72 -2.76
C SER A 64 -8.76 2.75 -1.72
N ARG A 65 -8.45 1.51 -2.11
CA ARG A 65 -7.90 0.50 -1.21
C ARG A 65 -6.50 0.89 -0.72
N ARG A 66 -5.60 1.34 -1.61
CA ARG A 66 -4.25 1.77 -1.23
C ARG A 66 -4.28 2.96 -0.27
N ASP A 67 -5.21 3.89 -0.44
CA ASP A 67 -5.34 5.04 0.45
C ASP A 67 -5.77 4.64 1.87
N GLN A 68 -6.74 3.72 1.99
CA GLN A 68 -7.17 3.19 3.29
C GLN A 68 -6.06 2.39 3.98
N GLU A 69 -5.37 1.53 3.25
CA GLU A 69 -4.24 0.75 3.78
C GLU A 69 -3.07 1.64 4.21
N SER A 70 -2.77 2.67 3.43
CA SER A 70 -1.76 3.69 3.77
C SER A 70 -2.18 4.44 5.04
N ALA A 71 -3.43 4.89 5.15
CA ALA A 71 -3.93 5.58 6.35
C ALA A 71 -3.84 4.70 7.62
N LEU A 72 -4.17 3.41 7.51
CA LEU A 72 -4.04 2.46 8.61
C LEU A 72 -2.58 2.20 8.96
N ALA A 73 -1.72 1.91 7.97
CA ALA A 73 -0.29 1.69 8.16
C ALA A 73 0.41 2.91 8.78
N CYS A 74 -0.06 4.12 8.46
CA CYS A 74 0.43 5.40 8.98
C CYS A 74 -0.31 5.95 10.19
N TRP A 75 -1.21 5.15 10.79
CA TRP A 75 -2.02 5.63 11.89
C TRP A 75 -1.17 6.08 13.08
N GLY A 76 -1.22 7.37 13.41
CA GLY A 76 -0.55 7.93 14.58
C GLY A 76 0.97 8.13 14.45
N ILE A 77 1.52 8.17 13.23
CA ILE A 77 2.98 8.40 13.01
C ILE A 77 3.38 9.88 13.15
N ASP A 78 2.42 10.78 13.24
CA ASP A 78 2.63 12.23 13.44
C ASP A 78 1.99 12.76 14.74
N ARG A 79 1.73 11.86 15.70
CA ARG A 79 1.33 12.26 17.06
C ARG A 79 2.54 12.50 17.94
#